data_AF-A0A7K6LHI0-F1
#
_entry.id   AF-A0A7K6LHI0-F1
#
_cell.length_a   1.000
_cell.length_b   1.000
_cell.length_c   1.000
_cell.angle_alpha   90.00
_cell.angle_beta   90.00
_cell.angle_gamma   90.00
#
_symmetry.space_group_name_H-M   'P 1'
#
loop_
_entity.id
_entity.type
_entity.pdbx_description
1 polymer ?
#
loop_
_entity_poly.entity_id
_entity_poly.type
_entity_poly.pdbx_seq_one_letter_code
_entity_poly.pdbx_strand_id
1 'polypeptide(L)'
;FPVLMPLPPAAGFRRSMRLCRRKARLNQQSCYSRCPSSCYSTLAAPYEEVVRYQRHPTDRHRLIILMGPAGVGVNELRRRLITSNPREFQSATPHTTRVQKSYEMNGREYHYVSKETFENMVYSHRMLEYGEYKGYLYGTSIDAVRTVLDAGKICVIDLEPQ
;
A
#
# COMPACT_ATOMS: atom_id res chain seq x y z
N PHE A 1 37.38 -35.64 -5.97
CA PHE A 1 37.75 -34.21 -5.88
C PHE A 1 37.08 -33.45 -7.02
N PRO A 2 35.96 -32.75 -6.81
CA PRO A 2 35.44 -31.82 -7.80
C PRO A 2 35.87 -30.38 -7.47
N VAL A 3 36.32 -29.68 -8.49
CA VAL A 3 36.86 -28.32 -8.47
C VAL A 3 35.71 -27.32 -8.30
N LEU A 4 35.83 -26.46 -7.29
CA LEU A 4 34.92 -25.37 -6.96
C LEU A 4 35.15 -24.19 -7.93
N MET A 5 34.14 -23.81 -8.70
CA MET A 5 34.13 -22.52 -9.42
C MET A 5 33.95 -21.37 -8.41
N PRO A 6 34.71 -20.26 -8.52
CA PRO A 6 34.55 -19.11 -7.63
C PRO A 6 33.33 -18.26 -8.02
N LEU A 7 32.51 -17.92 -7.02
CA LEU A 7 31.43 -16.93 -7.08
C LEU A 7 32.00 -15.51 -7.33
N PRO A 8 31.27 -14.61 -8.04
CA PRO A 8 31.71 -13.24 -8.26
C PRO A 8 31.72 -12.44 -6.94
N PRO A 9 32.63 -11.44 -6.80
CA PRO A 9 32.73 -10.65 -5.57
C PRO A 9 31.48 -9.78 -5.38
N ALA A 10 30.90 -9.88 -4.18
CA ALA A 10 29.81 -9.02 -3.73
C ALA A 10 30.23 -7.55 -3.82
N ALA A 11 29.41 -6.72 -4.47
CA ALA A 11 29.56 -5.28 -4.52
C ALA A 11 29.63 -4.71 -3.09
N GLY A 12 30.77 -4.11 -2.75
CA GLY A 12 31.07 -3.62 -1.41
C GLY A 12 30.17 -2.46 -1.01
N PHE A 13 29.40 -2.63 0.07
CA PHE A 13 28.83 -1.52 0.80
C PHE A 13 29.96 -0.76 1.50
N ARG A 14 30.26 0.47 1.05
CA ARG A 14 31.12 1.41 1.79
C ARG A 14 30.47 1.70 3.15
N ARG A 15 30.97 1.06 4.20
CA ARG A 15 30.76 1.46 5.59
C ARG A 15 31.82 2.48 5.97
N SER A 16 31.44 3.74 6.19
CA SER A 16 32.06 4.59 7.23
C SER A 16 31.46 6.00 7.17
N MET A 17 30.48 6.27 8.03
CA MET A 17 30.37 7.60 8.64
C MET A 17 30.71 7.43 10.11
N ARG A 18 31.97 7.72 10.45
CA ARG A 18 32.41 7.91 11.84
C ARG A 18 31.77 9.20 12.34
N LEU A 19 30.65 9.10 13.05
CA LEU A 19 30.17 10.21 13.87
C LEU A 19 31.00 10.21 15.16
N CYS A 20 31.95 11.15 15.25
CA CYS A 20 32.56 11.51 16.51
C CYS A 20 31.45 11.82 17.53
N ARG A 21 31.43 11.07 18.64
CA ARG A 21 30.55 11.30 19.78
C ARG A 21 30.95 12.61 20.46
N ARG A 22 30.48 13.75 19.93
CA ARG A 22 30.56 15.02 20.68
C ARG A 22 29.56 14.92 21.82
N LYS A 23 30.06 14.85 23.05
CA LYS A 23 29.29 15.21 24.25
C LYS A 23 28.85 16.67 24.08
N ALA A 24 27.65 16.88 23.55
CA ALA A 24 27.02 18.19 23.59
C ALA A 24 26.68 18.46 25.05
N ARG A 25 27.34 19.47 25.63
CA ARG A 25 27.01 20.01 26.94
C ARG A 25 25.53 20.42 26.91
N LEU A 26 24.77 20.01 27.93
CA LEU A 26 23.45 20.57 28.21
C LEU A 26 23.58 22.09 28.28
N ASN A 27 22.98 22.78 27.31
CA ASN A 27 22.47 24.12 27.54
C ASN A 27 21.10 24.16 26.87
N GLN A 28 20.13 23.54 27.56
CA GLN A 28 18.72 23.62 27.20
C GLN A 28 18.26 25.07 27.46
N GLN A 29 18.47 25.95 26.49
CA GLN A 29 17.66 27.16 26.41
C GLN A 29 16.41 26.81 25.61
N SER A 30 15.42 26.33 26.37
CA SER A 30 14.07 26.03 25.95
C SER A 30 13.40 27.30 25.42
N CYS A 31 13.22 27.38 24.12
CA CYS A 31 12.26 28.26 23.47
C CYS A 31 10.92 27.52 23.26
N TYR A 32 10.41 26.86 24.29
CA TYR A 32 8.99 26.48 24.38
C TYR A 32 8.26 27.51 25.25
N SER A 33 8.06 28.68 24.70
CA SER A 33 7.18 29.70 25.28
C SER A 33 5.73 29.22 25.15
N ARG A 34 5.27 28.48 26.17
CA ARG A 34 3.89 28.32 26.67
C ARG A 34 2.75 28.51 25.64
N CYS A 35 2.38 27.42 24.97
CA CYS A 35 1.02 27.21 24.50
C CYS A 35 0.30 26.28 25.51
N PRO A 36 -0.81 26.70 26.16
CA PRO A 36 -1.52 25.87 27.15
C PRO A 36 -2.37 24.75 26.52
N SER A 37 -2.54 24.76 25.21
CA SER A 37 -3.40 23.81 24.50
C SER A 37 -2.56 22.73 23.83
N SER A 38 -2.36 21.61 24.53
CA SER A 38 -2.12 20.24 24.01
C SER A 38 -1.75 20.12 22.53
N CYS A 39 -0.64 20.73 22.11
CA CYS A 39 -0.17 20.74 20.74
C CYS A 39 1.03 19.82 20.58
N TYR A 40 0.91 18.59 21.10
CA TYR A 40 1.77 17.47 20.71
C TYR A 40 1.36 17.02 19.29
N SER A 41 1.39 17.97 18.35
CA SER A 41 1.11 17.71 16.96
C SER A 41 2.34 17.00 16.40
N THR A 42 2.12 15.80 15.87
CA THR A 42 3.08 14.98 15.13
C THR A 42 3.80 15.78 14.01
N LEU A 43 3.28 16.95 13.65
CA LEU A 43 3.87 17.91 12.70
C LEU A 43 5.10 18.67 13.24
N ALA A 44 5.48 18.51 14.50
CA ALA A 44 6.59 19.26 15.12
C ALA A 44 7.97 18.57 15.00
N ALA A 45 8.03 17.32 14.53
CA ALA A 45 9.29 16.59 14.39
C ALA A 45 9.79 16.64 12.93
N PRO A 46 10.99 17.19 12.64
CA PRO A 46 11.55 17.19 11.29
C PRO A 46 11.99 15.80 10.81
N TYR A 47 11.98 14.79 11.69
CA TYR A 47 12.42 13.43 11.43
C TYR A 47 11.36 12.44 11.92
N GLU A 48 11.10 11.42 11.10
CA GLU A 48 10.27 10.27 11.43
C GLU A 48 11.16 9.10 11.90
N GLU A 49 10.80 8.46 13.01
CA GLU A 49 11.48 7.25 13.46
C GLU A 49 11.06 6.06 12.59
N VAL A 50 12.03 5.38 11.99
CA VAL A 50 11.79 4.25 11.10
C VAL A 50 12.58 3.01 11.53
N VAL A 51 11.98 1.84 11.34
CA VAL A 51 12.62 0.55 11.61
C VAL A 51 12.75 -0.27 10.33
N ARG A 52 13.81 -1.09 10.25
CA ARG A 52 13.99 -1.99 9.11
C ARG A 52 12.92 -3.08 9.14
N TYR A 53 12.09 -3.13 8.12
CA TYR A 53 11.22 -4.28 7.89
C TYR A 53 11.91 -5.36 7.07
N GLN A 54 11.91 -6.59 7.57
CA GLN A 54 12.27 -7.79 6.83
C GLN A 54 11.10 -8.77 6.88
N ARG A 55 10.56 -9.13 5.71
CA ARG A 55 9.45 -10.09 5.63
C ARG A 55 9.97 -11.48 6.00
N HIS A 56 9.30 -12.16 6.93
CA HIS A 56 9.53 -13.59 7.14
C HIS A 56 8.84 -14.39 6.02
N PRO A 57 9.38 -15.53 5.54
CA PRO A 57 8.77 -16.29 4.45
C PRO A 57 7.31 -16.73 4.70
N THR A 58 6.92 -16.90 5.96
CA THR A 58 5.55 -17.27 6.38
C THR A 58 4.61 -16.07 6.50
N ASP A 59 5.12 -14.83 6.44
CA ASP A 59 4.30 -13.64 6.56
C ASP A 59 3.53 -13.39 5.26
N ARG A 60 2.32 -12.84 5.40
CA ARG A 60 1.53 -12.39 4.26
C ARG A 60 2.31 -11.37 3.43
N HIS A 61 2.04 -11.36 2.12
CA HIS A 61 2.60 -10.35 1.25
C HIS A 61 2.09 -8.95 1.63
N ARG A 62 2.90 -7.92 1.36
CA ARG A 62 2.44 -6.53 1.47
C ARG A 62 1.63 -6.16 0.23
N LEU A 63 0.62 -5.33 0.45
CA LEU A 63 -0.11 -4.65 -0.62
C LEU A 63 0.85 -3.75 -1.41
N ILE A 64 0.78 -3.82 -2.74
CA ILE A 64 1.45 -2.87 -3.63
C ILE A 64 0.40 -1.87 -4.11
N ILE A 65 0.64 -0.60 -3.82
CA ILE A 65 -0.19 0.51 -4.27
C ILE A 65 0.58 1.27 -5.34
N LEU A 66 -0.01 1.39 -6.53
CA LEU A 66 0.53 2.17 -7.63
C LEU A 66 -0.17 3.53 -7.64
N MET A 67 0.60 4.60 -7.55
CA MET A 67 0.10 5.98 -7.58
C MET A 67 0.88 6.78 -8.64
N GLY A 68 0.19 7.70 -9.31
CA GLY A 68 0.79 8.56 -10.32
C GLY A 68 -0.25 9.46 -10.99
N PRO A 69 0.18 10.48 -11.75
CA PRO A 69 -0.73 11.36 -12.46
C PRO A 69 -1.52 10.60 -13.54
N ALA A 70 -2.71 11.12 -13.86
CA ALA A 70 -3.55 10.57 -14.92
C ALA A 70 -2.77 10.51 -16.25
N GLY A 71 -2.93 9.40 -16.99
CA GLY A 71 -2.29 9.21 -18.29
C GLY A 71 -0.85 8.69 -18.27
N VAL A 72 -0.20 8.54 -17.11
CA VAL A 72 1.18 7.99 -17.02
C VAL A 72 1.25 6.47 -17.25
N GLY A 73 0.10 5.80 -17.33
CA GLY A 73 0.02 4.36 -17.60
C GLY A 73 0.08 3.47 -16.35
N VAL A 74 -0.25 3.97 -15.15
CA VAL A 74 -0.38 3.15 -13.92
C VAL A 74 -1.29 1.94 -14.13
N ASN A 75 -2.44 2.16 -14.78
CA ASN A 75 -3.39 1.10 -15.10
C ASN A 75 -2.82 0.05 -16.07
N GLU A 76 -2.02 0.48 -17.04
CA GLU A 76 -1.32 -0.40 -17.97
C GLU A 76 -0.28 -1.25 -17.25
N LEU A 77 0.51 -0.62 -16.38
CA LEU A 77 1.52 -1.28 -15.57
C LEU A 77 0.91 -2.36 -14.67
N ARG A 78 -0.17 -2.03 -13.95
CA ARG A 78 -0.91 -2.99 -13.11
C ARG A 78 -1.31 -4.21 -13.91
N ARG A 79 -1.95 -3.99 -15.08
CA ARG A 79 -2.44 -5.08 -15.91
C ARG A 79 -1.31 -5.95 -16.43
N ARG A 80 -0.22 -5.35 -16.92
CA ARG A 80 0.94 -6.09 -17.41
C ARG A 80 1.62 -6.91 -16.32
N LEU A 81 1.74 -6.36 -15.11
CA LEU A 81 2.33 -7.05 -13.96
C LEU A 81 1.54 -8.32 -13.58
N ILE A 82 0.21 -8.22 -13.59
CA ILE A 82 -0.66 -9.36 -13.31
C ILE A 82 -0.59 -10.39 -14.44
N THR A 83 -0.64 -9.94 -15.69
CA THR A 83 -0.60 -10.84 -16.86
C THR A 83 0.76 -11.54 -17.00
N SER A 84 1.87 -10.91 -16.64
CA SER A 84 3.19 -11.55 -16.72
C SER A 84 3.36 -12.67 -15.68
N ASN A 85 2.81 -12.48 -14.48
CA ASN A 85 3.02 -13.37 -13.34
C ASN A 85 1.70 -13.62 -12.56
N PRO A 86 0.68 -14.23 -13.17
CA PRO A 86 -0.66 -14.39 -12.56
C PRO A 86 -0.69 -15.33 -11.35
N ARG A 87 0.37 -16.12 -11.15
CA ARG A 87 0.55 -16.98 -9.98
C ARG A 87 0.88 -16.17 -8.72
N GLU A 88 1.61 -15.06 -8.86
CA GLU A 88 2.08 -14.25 -7.74
C GLU A 88 1.26 -12.98 -7.55
N PHE A 89 0.85 -12.30 -8.64
CA PHE A 89 0.14 -11.04 -8.57
C PHE A 89 -1.35 -11.20 -8.86
N GLN A 90 -2.18 -10.46 -8.11
CA GLN A 90 -3.61 -10.40 -8.33
C GLN A 90 -4.16 -9.03 -7.89
N SER A 91 -5.14 -8.50 -8.63
CA SER A 91 -5.88 -7.30 -8.22
C SER A 91 -7.01 -7.69 -7.28
N ALA A 92 -7.36 -6.80 -6.33
CA ALA A 92 -8.58 -6.93 -5.56
C ALA A 92 -9.80 -6.73 -6.48
N THR A 93 -10.87 -7.52 -6.26
CA THR A 93 -12.14 -7.37 -6.98
C THR A 93 -12.94 -6.22 -6.35
N PRO A 94 -13.17 -5.10 -7.06
CA PRO A 94 -13.92 -3.97 -6.54
C PRO A 94 -15.43 -4.26 -6.45
N HIS A 95 -16.15 -3.42 -5.73
CA HIS A 95 -17.60 -3.44 -5.58
C HIS A 95 -18.24 -2.38 -6.47
N THR A 96 -19.43 -2.64 -6.98
CA THR A 96 -20.21 -1.66 -7.74
C THR A 96 -21.70 -1.77 -7.46
N THR A 97 -22.41 -0.64 -7.54
CA THR A 97 -23.88 -0.59 -7.51
C THR A 97 -24.52 -0.66 -8.89
N ARG A 98 -23.71 -0.71 -9.95
CA ARG A 98 -24.21 -0.93 -11.31
C ARG A 98 -24.84 -2.31 -11.41
N VAL A 99 -25.89 -2.45 -12.22
CA VAL A 99 -26.47 -3.76 -12.55
C VAL A 99 -25.46 -4.60 -13.35
N GLN A 100 -25.34 -5.87 -12.98
CA GLN A 100 -24.54 -6.86 -13.70
C GLN A 100 -25.07 -7.03 -15.14
N LYS A 101 -24.18 -7.02 -16.13
CA LYS A 101 -24.56 -7.33 -17.52
C LYS A 101 -24.62 -8.83 -17.75
N SER A 102 -25.36 -9.26 -18.76
CA SER A 102 -25.57 -10.67 -19.08
C SER A 102 -24.29 -11.48 -19.35
N TYR A 103 -23.21 -10.82 -19.77
CA TYR A 103 -21.92 -11.45 -20.06
C TYR A 103 -20.89 -11.34 -18.92
N GLU A 104 -21.22 -10.62 -17.84
CA GLU A 104 -20.32 -10.42 -16.69
C GLU A 104 -20.60 -11.47 -15.61
N MET A 105 -19.62 -11.77 -14.75
CA MET A 105 -19.80 -12.70 -13.63
C MET A 105 -19.57 -11.98 -12.29
N ASN A 106 -20.49 -12.17 -11.35
CA ASN A 106 -20.34 -11.63 -10.00
C ASN A 106 -19.11 -12.24 -9.31
N GLY A 107 -18.28 -11.37 -8.73
CA GLY A 107 -17.02 -11.74 -8.05
C GLY A 107 -15.82 -11.93 -8.98
N ARG A 108 -16.00 -11.82 -10.30
CA ARG A 108 -14.90 -11.85 -11.28
C ARG A 108 -14.47 -10.45 -11.66
N GLU A 109 -15.33 -9.68 -12.33
CA GLU A 109 -15.04 -8.29 -12.69
C GLU A 109 -15.35 -7.33 -11.53
N TYR A 110 -16.52 -7.50 -10.91
CA TYR A 110 -16.97 -6.71 -9.76
C TYR A 110 -17.82 -7.58 -8.83
N HIS A 111 -17.90 -7.17 -7.57
CA HIS A 111 -18.98 -7.54 -6.68
C HIS A 111 -20.17 -6.59 -6.90
N TYR A 112 -21.22 -7.10 -7.51
CA TYR A 112 -22.44 -6.34 -7.77
C TYR A 112 -23.29 -6.35 -6.51
N VAL A 113 -23.44 -5.18 -5.88
CA VAL A 113 -24.14 -5.01 -4.60
C VAL A 113 -25.22 -3.94 -4.72
N SER A 114 -26.22 -3.99 -3.85
CA SER A 114 -27.23 -2.92 -3.78
C SER A 114 -26.58 -1.62 -3.30
N LYS A 115 -27.23 -0.48 -3.61
CA LYS A 115 -26.79 0.84 -3.13
C LYS A 115 -26.73 0.90 -1.60
N GLU A 116 -27.76 0.37 -0.93
CA GLU A 116 -27.82 0.29 0.53
C GLU A 116 -26.66 -0.53 1.12
N THR A 117 -26.34 -1.67 0.51
CA THR A 117 -25.19 -2.49 0.93
C THR A 117 -23.87 -1.73 0.77
N PHE A 118 -23.68 -1.03 -0.35
CA PHE A 118 -22.48 -0.25 -0.59
C PHE A 118 -22.34 0.90 0.41
N GLU A 119 -23.41 1.65 0.67
CA GLU A 119 -23.44 2.73 1.65
C GLU A 119 -23.15 2.23 3.07
N ASN A 120 -23.69 1.06 3.44
CA ASN A 120 -23.37 0.42 4.71
C ASN A 120 -21.89 0.03 4.81
N MET A 121 -21.25 -0.40 3.71
CA MET A 121 -19.80 -0.67 3.70
C MET A 121 -18.98 0.60 3.88
N VAL A 122 -19.37 1.70 3.25
CA VAL A 122 -18.75 3.02 3.42
C VAL A 122 -18.90 3.48 4.88
N TYR A 123 -20.12 3.42 5.44
CA TYR A 123 -20.42 3.82 6.82
C TYR A 123 -19.64 2.98 7.85
N SER A 124 -19.45 1.68 7.56
CA SER A 124 -18.69 0.78 8.42
C SER A 124 -17.17 0.90 8.26
N HIS A 125 -16.66 1.89 7.52
CA HIS A 125 -15.23 2.06 7.20
C HIS A 125 -14.57 0.80 6.59
N ARG A 126 -15.32 0.05 5.77
CA ARG A 126 -14.83 -1.16 5.09
C ARG A 126 -14.34 -0.90 3.66
N MET A 127 -14.46 0.34 3.19
CA MET A 127 -13.97 0.77 1.87
C MET A 127 -12.59 1.40 2.00
N LEU A 128 -11.64 0.94 1.20
CA LEU A 128 -10.31 1.53 1.08
C LEU A 128 -10.37 2.80 0.23
N GLU A 129 -11.11 2.74 -0.86
CA GLU A 129 -11.39 3.83 -1.78
C GLU A 129 -12.80 3.65 -2.34
N TYR A 130 -13.46 4.75 -2.68
CA TYR A 130 -14.73 4.72 -3.39
C TYR A 130 -14.95 6.02 -4.16
N GLY A 131 -15.77 5.95 -5.20
CA GLY A 131 -16.14 7.08 -6.04
C GLY A 131 -17.42 6.80 -6.82
N GLU A 132 -17.93 7.83 -7.47
CA GLU A 132 -19.11 7.74 -8.32
C GLU A 132 -18.73 7.91 -9.78
N TYR A 133 -19.27 7.06 -10.64
CA TYR A 133 -19.12 7.17 -12.08
C TYR A 133 -20.44 6.86 -12.78
N LYS A 134 -20.92 7.80 -13.59
CA LYS A 134 -22.19 7.70 -14.34
C LYS A 134 -23.40 7.32 -13.46
N GLY A 135 -23.49 7.87 -12.25
CA GLY A 135 -24.60 7.60 -11.32
C GLY A 135 -24.49 6.29 -10.55
N TYR A 136 -23.40 5.53 -10.71
CA TYR A 136 -23.14 4.30 -9.97
C TYR A 136 -21.91 4.45 -9.09
N LEU A 137 -21.95 3.79 -7.94
CA LEU A 137 -20.83 3.77 -6.99
C LEU A 137 -19.88 2.63 -7.37
N TYR A 138 -18.59 2.90 -7.21
CA TYR A 138 -17.49 1.96 -7.40
C TYR A 138 -16.54 2.11 -6.22
N GLY A 139 -15.91 1.03 -5.79
CA GLY A 139 -14.85 1.13 -4.81
C GLY A 139 -14.22 -0.20 -4.43
N THR A 140 -13.05 -0.15 -3.82
CA THR A 140 -12.30 -1.32 -3.38
C THR A 140 -12.49 -1.49 -1.88
N SER A 141 -12.94 -2.66 -1.42
CA SER A 141 -13.09 -2.93 0.01
C SER A 141 -11.81 -3.48 0.63
N ILE A 142 -11.61 -3.22 1.92
CA ILE A 142 -10.48 -3.77 2.69
C ILE A 142 -10.53 -5.30 2.67
N ASP A 143 -11.72 -5.88 2.73
CA ASP A 143 -11.91 -7.33 2.71
C ASP A 143 -11.57 -7.95 1.34
N ALA A 144 -11.81 -7.24 0.23
CA ALA A 144 -11.38 -7.68 -1.10
C ALA A 144 -9.85 -7.76 -1.20
N VAL A 145 -9.15 -6.79 -0.61
CA VAL A 145 -7.68 -6.81 -0.52
C VAL A 145 -7.21 -7.97 0.36
N ARG A 146 -7.80 -8.13 1.55
CA ARG A 146 -7.47 -9.22 2.48
C ARG A 146 -7.64 -10.59 1.84
N THR A 147 -8.70 -10.80 1.08
CA THR A 147 -8.98 -12.05 0.37
C THR A 147 -7.81 -12.44 -0.55
N VAL A 148 -7.21 -11.47 -1.26
CA VAL A 148 -6.05 -11.73 -2.13
C VAL A 148 -4.79 -12.04 -1.32
N LEU A 149 -4.57 -11.32 -0.23
CA LEU A 149 -3.41 -11.54 0.64
C LEU A 149 -3.48 -12.90 1.35
N ASP A 150 -4.68 -13.32 1.75
CA ASP A 150 -4.94 -14.58 2.44
C ASP A 150 -4.82 -15.78 1.48
N ALA A 151 -5.03 -15.55 0.18
CA ALA A 151 -4.70 -16.50 -0.88
C ALA A 151 -3.19 -16.66 -1.12
N GLY A 152 -2.34 -15.97 -0.36
CA GLY A 152 -0.88 -16.04 -0.48
C GLY A 152 -0.32 -15.29 -1.69
N LYS A 153 -1.10 -14.38 -2.29
CA LYS A 153 -0.69 -13.58 -3.45
C LYS A 153 -0.36 -12.15 -3.07
N ILE A 154 0.39 -11.49 -3.93
CA ILE A 154 0.68 -10.07 -3.86
C ILE A 154 -0.51 -9.32 -4.46
N CYS A 155 -1.23 -8.58 -3.60
CA CYS A 155 -2.30 -7.71 -4.05
C CYS A 155 -1.71 -6.44 -4.68
N VAL A 156 -2.18 -6.07 -5.87
CA VAL A 156 -1.76 -4.84 -6.57
C VAL A 156 -3.00 -4.00 -6.86
N ILE A 157 -3.01 -2.76 -6.37
CA ILE A 157 -4.10 -1.80 -6.60
C ILE A 157 -3.54 -0.46 -7.09
N ASP A 158 -4.35 0.27 -7.84
CA ASP A 158 -4.12 1.66 -8.22
C ASP A 158 -4.98 2.55 -7.33
N LEU A 159 -4.38 3.59 -6.73
CA LEU A 159 -5.10 4.60 -5.97
C LEU A 159 -4.79 5.98 -6.57
N GLU A 160 -5.82 6.82 -6.69
CA GLU A 160 -5.65 8.23 -7.02
C GLU A 160 -5.61 9.05 -5.71
N PRO A 161 -4.58 9.88 -5.49
CA PRO A 161 -4.55 10.77 -4.33
C PRO A 161 -5.69 11.80 -4.44
N GLN A 162 -6.42 11.97 -3.33
CA GLN A 162 -7.43 13.02 -3.16
C GLN A 162 -6.79 14.39 -2.90
#